data_AF-A0A5J5K8V3-F1
#
_entry.id   AF-A0A5J5K8V3-F1
#
_cell.length_a   1.000
_cell.length_b   1.000
_cell.length_c   1.000
_cell.angle_alpha   90.00
_cell.angle_beta   90.00
_cell.angle_gamma   90.00
#
_symmetry.space_group_name_H-M   'P 1'
#
loop_
_entity.id
_entity.type
_entity.pdbx_description
1 polymer ?
#
loop_
_entity_poly.entity_id
_entity_poly.type
_entity_poly.pdbx_seq_one_letter_code
_entity_poly.pdbx_strand_id
1 'polypeptide(L)'
;MRPLVRLILTAVVVMVTTAGSAADGPRLYLNSSPYTDDEVSIGVALPDVVAHRPYSLGGWVMCVDGPGAAVIDRIDLINPSGGIVLQAFSFRRRGDHPMLGNAERPLTELGFPARGSAVTTVCAKNGESLGTELGLQYGKTGEVTAHAEGVRVHYTSAGRRRTVDFALDVRLCAPGDMSTEQCREMYESDE
;
A
#
# COMPACT_ATOMS: atom_id res chain seq x y z
N MET A 1 55.47 -48.63 -32.87
CA MET A 1 54.88 -47.28 -32.75
C MET A 1 53.39 -47.42 -33.08
N ARG A 2 52.49 -47.27 -32.10
CA ARG A 2 51.02 -47.38 -32.30
C ARG A 2 50.41 -45.97 -32.23
N PRO A 3 49.57 -45.55 -33.19
CA PRO A 3 48.96 -44.23 -33.15
C PRO A 3 47.78 -44.22 -32.17
N LEU A 4 47.81 -43.28 -31.23
CA LEU A 4 46.67 -42.95 -30.36
C LEU A 4 45.64 -42.16 -31.17
N VAL A 5 44.47 -42.76 -31.39
CA VAL A 5 43.29 -42.08 -31.94
C VAL A 5 42.57 -41.37 -30.80
N ARG A 6 42.67 -40.04 -30.75
CA ARG A 6 41.90 -39.19 -29.82
C ARG A 6 40.46 -39.04 -30.35
N LEU A 7 39.51 -39.74 -29.72
CA LEU A 7 38.09 -39.46 -29.88
C LEU A 7 37.77 -38.12 -29.21
N ILE A 8 37.43 -37.10 -30.00
CA ILE A 8 36.89 -35.84 -29.51
C ILE A 8 35.36 -36.03 -29.44
N LEU A 9 34.84 -36.25 -28.23
CA LEU A 9 33.40 -36.27 -27.97
C LEU A 9 32.89 -34.82 -27.98
N THR A 10 32.26 -34.42 -29.07
CA THR A 10 31.57 -33.12 -29.15
C THR A 10 30.29 -33.20 -28.30
N ALA A 11 30.34 -32.69 -27.08
CA ALA A 11 29.17 -32.55 -26.22
C ALA A 11 28.23 -31.49 -26.83
N VAL A 12 27.18 -31.94 -27.53
CA VAL A 12 26.11 -31.07 -28.00
C VAL A 12 25.28 -30.67 -26.78
N VAL A 13 25.54 -29.48 -26.24
CA VAL A 13 24.71 -28.86 -25.21
C VAL A 13 23.43 -28.37 -25.89
N VAL A 14 22.37 -29.15 -25.81
CA VAL A 14 21.03 -28.72 -26.19
C VAL A 14 20.53 -27.77 -25.11
N MET A 15 20.69 -26.46 -25.31
CA MET A 15 19.99 -25.46 -24.50
C MET A 15 18.50 -25.51 -24.88
N VAL A 16 17.72 -26.24 -24.09
CA VAL A 16 16.26 -26.12 -24.12
C VAL A 16 15.93 -24.76 -23.51
N THR A 17 15.81 -23.73 -24.34
CA THR A 17 15.19 -22.47 -23.93
C THR A 17 13.69 -22.71 -23.83
N THR A 18 13.24 -23.17 -22.67
CA THR A 18 11.83 -23.02 -22.33
C THR A 18 11.56 -21.52 -22.36
N ALA A 19 10.90 -21.05 -23.42
CA ALA A 19 10.24 -19.76 -23.43
C ALA A 19 9.10 -19.87 -22.42
N GLY A 20 9.45 -19.84 -21.14
CA GLY A 20 8.51 -19.80 -20.05
C GLY A 20 7.76 -18.49 -20.20
N SER A 21 6.49 -18.56 -20.56
CA SER A 21 5.57 -17.44 -20.48
C SER A 21 5.80 -16.78 -19.13
N ALA A 22 6.37 -15.58 -19.13
CA ALA A 22 6.67 -14.85 -17.91
C ALA A 22 5.34 -14.65 -17.18
N ALA A 23 5.09 -15.48 -16.17
CA ALA A 23 3.87 -15.45 -15.39
C ALA A 23 3.62 -14.00 -14.96
N ASP A 24 2.41 -13.50 -15.18
CA ASP A 24 2.08 -12.09 -14.94
C ASP A 24 2.32 -11.65 -13.49
N GLY A 25 2.49 -12.61 -12.56
CA GLY A 25 2.59 -12.37 -11.12
C GLY A 25 1.23 -12.01 -10.55
N PRO A 26 1.04 -12.15 -9.23
CA PRO A 26 -0.25 -11.81 -8.64
C PRO A 26 -0.44 -10.29 -8.60
N ARG A 27 -1.70 -9.84 -8.64
CA ARG A 27 -2.08 -8.44 -8.55
C ARG A 27 -2.37 -8.07 -7.09
N LEU A 28 -1.99 -6.86 -6.72
CA LEU A 28 -2.30 -6.28 -5.41
C LEU A 28 -3.74 -5.76 -5.41
N TYR A 29 -4.50 -6.11 -4.37
CA TYR A 29 -5.82 -5.55 -4.07
C TYR A 29 -5.77 -4.87 -2.70
N LEU A 30 -6.49 -3.75 -2.57
CA LEU A 30 -6.54 -2.95 -1.36
C LEU A 30 -8.00 -2.65 -1.04
N ASN A 31 -8.47 -3.14 0.10
CA ASN A 31 -9.82 -2.98 0.65
C ASN A 31 -11.00 -3.36 -0.27
N SER A 32 -10.73 -3.75 -1.52
CA SER A 32 -11.64 -4.34 -2.48
C SER A 32 -11.40 -5.85 -2.51
N SER A 33 -12.46 -6.63 -2.37
CA SER A 33 -12.42 -8.03 -2.78
C SER A 33 -12.33 -8.07 -4.32
N PRO A 34 -11.52 -8.95 -4.94
CA PRO A 34 -11.60 -9.17 -6.40
C PRO A 34 -12.97 -9.69 -6.86
N TYR A 35 -13.88 -9.94 -5.91
CA TYR A 35 -15.23 -10.44 -6.14
C TYR A 35 -16.31 -9.35 -6.01
N THR A 36 -15.93 -8.09 -5.75
CA THR A 36 -16.85 -6.93 -5.67
C THR A 36 -16.27 -5.76 -6.45
N ASP A 37 -17.00 -5.25 -7.45
CA ASP A 37 -16.59 -4.10 -8.28
C ASP A 37 -16.90 -2.73 -7.62
N ASP A 38 -17.30 -2.72 -6.35
CA ASP A 38 -17.67 -1.48 -5.67
C ASP A 38 -16.41 -0.71 -5.26
N GLU A 39 -16.14 0.39 -5.98
CA GLU A 39 -15.14 1.37 -5.59
C GLU A 39 -15.65 2.16 -4.37
N VAL A 40 -15.22 1.73 -3.18
CA VAL A 40 -15.56 2.44 -1.94
C VAL A 40 -14.59 3.60 -1.75
N SER A 41 -15.09 4.82 -1.95
CA SER A 41 -14.40 6.04 -1.53
C SER A 41 -14.47 6.18 -0.01
N ILE A 42 -13.32 6.32 0.64
CA ILE A 42 -13.24 6.53 2.10
C ILE A 42 -12.77 7.95 2.37
N GLY A 43 -13.52 8.68 3.20
CA GLY A 43 -13.13 10.01 3.68
C GLY A 43 -12.59 9.95 5.11
N VAL A 44 -11.48 10.64 5.35
CA VAL A 44 -10.89 10.85 6.68
C VAL A 44 -10.56 12.33 6.81
N ALA A 45 -11.24 13.02 7.72
CA ALA A 45 -10.78 14.31 8.20
C ALA A 45 -10.02 14.11 9.52
N LEU A 46 -9.04 14.94 9.83
CA LEU A 46 -8.41 15.02 11.13
C LEU A 46 -8.46 16.48 11.59
N PRO A 47 -9.15 16.78 12.70
CA PRO A 47 -9.28 18.15 13.20
C PRO A 47 -7.99 18.62 13.87
N ASP A 48 -7.82 19.95 13.92
CA ASP A 48 -6.75 20.63 14.66
C ASP A 48 -5.34 20.07 14.43
N VAL A 49 -5.04 19.67 13.20
CA VAL A 49 -3.74 19.11 12.82
C VAL A 49 -2.68 20.21 12.84
N VAL A 50 -1.60 19.97 13.56
CA VAL A 50 -0.44 20.86 13.69
C VAL A 50 0.55 20.59 12.56
N ALA A 51 1.12 21.66 11.98
CA ALA A 51 2.14 21.53 10.94
C ALA A 51 3.37 20.76 11.44
N HIS A 52 4.02 20.06 10.51
CA HIS A 52 5.25 19.29 10.74
C HIS A 52 5.16 18.16 11.79
N ARG A 53 3.96 17.80 12.26
CA ARG A 53 3.74 16.62 13.10
C ARG A 53 3.27 15.42 12.26
N PRO A 54 3.63 14.18 12.64
CA PRO A 54 3.21 12.98 11.94
C PRO A 54 1.79 12.55 12.37
N TYR A 55 0.96 12.26 11.39
CA TYR A 55 -0.38 11.70 11.58
C TYR A 55 -0.48 10.38 10.82
N SER A 56 -0.59 9.29 11.55
CA SER A 56 -0.67 7.95 10.98
C SER A 56 -2.12 7.51 10.86
N LEU A 57 -2.48 6.99 9.70
CA LEU A 57 -3.75 6.35 9.40
C LEU A 57 -3.52 4.87 9.06
N GLY A 58 -4.50 4.03 9.36
CA GLY A 58 -4.53 2.63 8.95
C GLY A 58 -5.95 2.09 8.93
N GLY A 59 -6.11 0.78 9.01
CA GLY A 59 -7.40 0.10 8.89
C GLY A 59 -7.74 -0.39 7.48
N TRP A 60 -6.84 -0.22 6.51
CA TRP A 60 -7.01 -0.79 5.16
C TRP A 60 -6.21 -2.06 5.00
N VAL A 61 -6.84 -3.06 4.39
CA VAL A 61 -6.24 -4.39 4.27
C VAL A 61 -5.89 -4.66 2.81
N MET A 62 -4.68 -5.16 2.59
CA MET A 62 -4.19 -5.60 1.29
C MET A 62 -4.04 -7.10 1.22
N CYS A 63 -4.18 -7.61 0.00
CA CYS A 63 -3.93 -8.99 -0.34
C CYS A 63 -3.56 -9.11 -1.82
N VAL A 64 -3.16 -10.32 -2.24
CA VAL A 64 -2.85 -10.64 -3.62
C VAL A 64 -3.84 -11.67 -4.20
N ASP A 65 -4.17 -11.61 -5.49
CA ASP A 65 -5.17 -12.52 -6.10
C ASP A 65 -4.70 -13.96 -6.34
N GLY A 66 -3.44 -14.26 -6.07
CA GLY A 66 -2.88 -15.60 -6.22
C GLY A 66 -1.53 -15.76 -5.53
N PRO A 67 -0.96 -16.98 -5.54
CA PRO A 67 0.34 -17.25 -4.94
C PRO A 67 1.44 -16.33 -5.50
N GLY A 68 2.24 -15.75 -4.60
CA GLY A 68 3.36 -14.88 -4.95
C GLY A 68 3.48 -13.70 -4.00
N ALA A 69 4.14 -12.64 -4.46
CA ALA A 69 4.34 -11.43 -3.69
C ALA A 69 4.18 -10.18 -4.57
N ALA A 70 3.56 -9.15 -4.01
CA ALA A 70 3.59 -7.79 -4.54
C ALA A 70 4.51 -6.94 -3.65
N VAL A 71 5.60 -6.43 -4.20
CA VAL A 71 6.57 -5.58 -3.50
C VAL A 71 6.20 -4.12 -3.76
N ILE A 72 5.74 -3.40 -2.74
CA ILE A 72 5.40 -1.98 -2.84
C ILE A 72 6.69 -1.16 -2.86
N ASP A 73 6.87 -0.43 -3.95
CA ASP A 73 8.07 0.35 -4.24
C ASP A 73 7.95 1.77 -3.68
N ARG A 74 6.78 2.40 -3.87
CA ARG A 74 6.45 3.74 -3.38
C ARG A 74 4.94 3.97 -3.36
N ILE A 75 4.51 5.01 -2.65
CA ILE A 75 3.14 5.50 -2.65
C ILE A 75 3.17 7.00 -2.93
N ASP A 76 2.42 7.44 -3.93
CA ASP A 76 2.27 8.84 -4.31
C ASP A 76 0.87 9.35 -3.91
N LEU A 77 0.74 10.62 -3.51
CA LEU A 77 -0.57 11.24 -3.26
C LEU A 77 -1.26 11.59 -4.57
N ILE A 78 -2.59 11.43 -4.62
CA ILE A 78 -3.43 11.85 -5.74
C ILE A 78 -4.02 13.22 -5.41
N ASN A 79 -3.81 14.19 -6.32
CA ASN A 79 -4.29 15.57 -6.21
C ASN A 79 -4.01 16.25 -4.85
N PRO A 80 -2.76 16.25 -4.34
CA PRO A 80 -2.44 16.88 -3.07
C PRO A 80 -2.55 18.41 -3.15
N SER A 81 -3.09 19.03 -2.08
CA SER A 81 -3.22 20.47 -1.92
C SER A 81 -2.97 20.90 -0.46
N GLY A 82 -2.78 22.21 -0.24
CA GLY A 82 -2.56 22.78 1.10
C GLY A 82 -1.28 22.31 1.82
N GLY A 83 -0.32 21.72 1.08
CA GLY A 83 0.95 21.27 1.65
C GLY A 83 0.89 19.90 2.34
N ILE A 84 -0.08 19.05 2.02
CA ILE A 84 -0.10 17.66 2.51
C ILE A 84 1.09 16.89 1.93
N VAL A 85 1.70 16.04 2.76
CA VAL A 85 2.80 15.16 2.36
C VAL A 85 2.59 13.77 2.93
N LEU A 86 2.95 12.75 2.15
CA LEU A 86 3.12 11.39 2.65
C LEU A 86 4.56 11.24 3.14
N GLN A 87 4.75 11.13 4.45
CA GLN A 87 6.06 11.05 5.09
C GLN A 87 6.61 9.62 5.10
N ALA A 88 5.73 8.65 5.29
CA ALA A 88 6.07 7.23 5.34
C ALA A 88 4.86 6.36 5.02
N PHE A 89 5.14 5.12 4.65
CA PHE A 89 4.15 4.03 4.61
C PHE A 89 4.77 2.76 5.18
N SER A 90 3.95 1.88 5.73
CA SER A 90 4.40 0.59 6.23
C SER A 90 3.24 -0.40 6.31
N PHE A 91 3.55 -1.65 6.61
CA PHE A 91 2.61 -2.74 6.63
C PHE A 91 2.81 -3.65 7.83
N ARG A 92 1.72 -4.18 8.37
CA ARG A 92 1.76 -5.21 9.41
C ARG A 92 0.72 -6.29 9.15
N ARG A 93 0.90 -7.46 9.76
CA ARG A 93 -0.06 -8.56 9.62
C ARG A 93 -1.33 -8.24 10.42
N ARG A 94 -2.50 -8.39 9.79
CA ARG A 94 -3.79 -8.33 10.50
C ARG A 94 -3.91 -9.57 11.37
N GLY A 95 -4.19 -9.39 12.67
CA GLY A 95 -4.35 -10.49 13.64
C GLY A 95 -3.43 -10.39 14.85
N ASP A 96 -2.25 -9.78 14.70
CA ASP A 96 -1.34 -9.56 15.83
C ASP A 96 -1.76 -8.33 16.66
N HIS A 97 -2.51 -7.42 16.05
CA HIS A 97 -2.98 -6.16 16.64
C HIS A 97 -4.37 -5.77 16.11
N PRO A 98 -5.15 -4.98 16.87
CA PRO A 98 -6.31 -4.27 16.34
C PRO A 98 -5.91 -3.34 15.20
N MET A 99 -6.83 -3.07 14.27
CA MET A 99 -6.63 -2.07 13.21
C MET A 99 -6.30 -0.71 13.81
N LEU A 100 -5.43 0.05 13.15
CA LEU A 100 -4.90 1.31 13.69
C LEU A 100 -5.97 2.39 13.78
N GLY A 101 -6.82 2.53 12.76
CA GLY A 101 -7.67 3.71 12.61
C GLY A 101 -6.81 4.94 12.34
N ASN A 102 -6.64 5.81 13.33
CA ASN A 102 -5.82 7.01 13.25
C ASN A 102 -5.03 7.27 14.56
N ALA A 103 -3.85 7.89 14.46
CA ALA A 103 -3.05 8.29 15.60
C ALA A 103 -2.06 9.43 15.26
N GLU A 104 -1.87 10.38 16.17
CA GLU A 104 -0.83 11.42 16.08
C GLU A 104 0.53 10.90 16.59
N ARG A 105 1.02 9.82 15.98
CA ARG A 105 2.32 9.20 16.30
C ARG A 105 2.95 8.63 15.03
N PRO A 106 4.29 8.51 14.96
CA PRO A 106 4.95 7.80 13.88
C PRO A 106 4.50 6.33 13.78
N LEU A 107 4.46 5.78 12.56
CA LEU A 107 4.09 4.38 12.32
C LEU A 107 4.93 3.39 13.14
N THR A 108 6.22 3.67 13.33
CA THR A 108 7.13 2.81 14.11
C THR A 108 6.75 2.67 15.58
N GLU A 109 6.13 3.69 16.17
CA GLU A 109 5.62 3.64 17.55
C GLU A 109 4.28 2.90 17.65
N LEU A 110 3.65 2.63 16.51
CA LEU A 110 2.35 1.98 16.38
C LEU A 110 2.46 0.50 15.97
N GLY A 111 3.67 -0.06 16.09
CA GLY A 111 3.95 -1.45 15.77
C GLY A 111 4.08 -1.75 14.27
N PHE A 112 4.15 -0.71 13.43
CA PHE A 112 4.50 -0.90 12.02
C PHE A 112 6.03 -0.92 11.87
N PRO A 113 6.61 -1.93 11.20
CA PRO A 113 8.05 -1.99 11.02
C PRO A 113 8.54 -0.82 10.16
N ALA A 114 9.75 -0.32 10.41
CA ALA A 114 10.36 0.70 9.55
C ALA A 114 10.61 0.19 8.10
N ARG A 115 10.61 -1.14 7.92
CA ARG A 115 10.81 -1.81 6.63
C ARG A 115 9.89 -3.02 6.53
N GLY A 116 8.99 -2.96 5.57
CA GLY A 116 8.22 -4.08 5.06
C GLY A 116 7.74 -3.64 3.69
N SER A 117 7.92 -4.47 2.67
CA SER A 117 7.54 -4.09 1.30
C SER A 117 6.68 -5.13 0.61
N ALA A 118 6.64 -6.38 1.08
CA ALA A 118 5.95 -7.46 0.38
C ALA A 118 4.59 -7.77 0.99
N VAL A 119 3.55 -7.72 0.16
CA VAL A 119 2.24 -8.33 0.45
C VAL A 119 2.22 -9.72 -0.17
N THR A 120 2.05 -10.74 0.67
CA THR A 120 2.08 -12.15 0.27
C THR A 120 0.79 -12.90 0.59
N THR A 121 -0.09 -12.30 1.40
CA THR A 121 -1.36 -12.92 1.78
C THR A 121 -2.32 -12.95 0.60
N VAL A 122 -2.78 -14.15 0.23
CA VAL A 122 -3.78 -14.33 -0.83
C VAL A 122 -5.15 -13.86 -0.33
N CYS A 123 -5.89 -13.14 -1.17
CA CYS A 123 -7.23 -12.66 -0.85
C CYS A 123 -8.17 -13.83 -0.57
N ALA A 124 -8.86 -13.82 0.58
CA ALA A 124 -9.89 -14.82 0.86
C ALA A 124 -11.15 -14.55 0.04
N LYS A 125 -11.80 -15.64 -0.40
CA LYS A 125 -13.06 -15.56 -1.16
C LYS A 125 -14.24 -14.99 -0.37
N ASN A 126 -14.20 -15.13 0.95
CA ASN A 126 -15.29 -14.75 1.86
C ASN A 126 -14.98 -13.46 2.66
N GLY A 127 -13.93 -12.71 2.31
CA GLY A 127 -13.56 -11.48 3.03
C GLY A 127 -12.93 -11.70 4.43
N GLU A 128 -12.80 -12.95 4.90
CA GLU A 128 -12.28 -13.27 6.23
C GLU A 128 -10.74 -13.35 6.30
N SER A 129 -10.01 -13.05 5.22
CA SER A 129 -8.54 -13.14 5.26
C SER A 129 -7.95 -12.16 6.27
N LEU A 130 -7.03 -12.69 7.08
CA LEU A 130 -6.00 -11.98 7.82
C LEU A 130 -5.01 -11.34 6.82
N GLY A 131 -5.46 -10.33 6.09
CA GLY A 131 -4.63 -9.62 5.12
C GLY A 131 -3.54 -8.79 5.79
N THR A 132 -2.89 -7.96 5.00
CA THR A 132 -1.82 -7.08 5.46
C THR A 132 -2.39 -5.68 5.64
N GLU A 133 -2.37 -5.15 6.86
CA GLU A 133 -2.83 -3.78 7.11
C GLU A 133 -1.82 -2.77 6.55
N LEU A 134 -2.30 -1.81 5.77
CA LEU A 134 -1.57 -0.64 5.27
C LEU A 134 -1.65 0.49 6.31
N GLY A 135 -0.48 0.98 6.72
CA GLY A 135 -0.32 2.20 7.50
C GLY A 135 0.28 3.31 6.63
N LEU A 136 -0.33 4.49 6.67
CA LEU A 136 0.10 5.68 5.93
C LEU A 136 0.36 6.81 6.93
N GLN A 137 1.55 7.41 6.87
CA GLN A 137 1.92 8.54 7.73
C GLN A 137 1.92 9.82 6.91
N TYR A 138 1.01 10.71 7.25
CA TYR A 138 0.87 12.03 6.66
C TYR A 138 1.50 13.09 7.53
N GLY A 139 1.75 14.24 6.92
CA GLY A 139 1.92 15.51 7.62
C GLY A 139 1.46 16.64 6.71
N LYS A 140 1.51 17.86 7.24
CA LYS A 140 1.36 19.07 6.44
C LYS A 140 2.52 20.03 6.67
N THR A 141 2.91 20.76 5.62
CA THR A 141 4.08 21.63 5.63
C THR A 141 3.79 23.07 6.07
N GLY A 142 2.52 23.42 6.32
CA GLY A 142 2.12 24.75 6.76
C GLY A 142 0.85 24.69 7.60
N GLU A 143 0.40 25.86 8.08
CA GLU A 143 -0.71 25.95 9.03
C GLU A 143 -2.10 25.83 8.40
N VAL A 144 -2.22 25.90 7.08
CA VAL A 144 -3.51 25.79 6.37
C VAL A 144 -4.04 24.35 6.37
N THR A 145 -5.32 24.18 6.04
CA THR A 145 -5.90 22.86 5.79
C THR A 145 -5.25 22.22 4.56
N ALA A 146 -4.88 20.95 4.69
CA ALA A 146 -4.20 20.18 3.66
C ALA A 146 -5.04 18.97 3.23
N HIS A 147 -4.98 18.59 1.95
CA HIS A 147 -5.92 17.61 1.40
C HIS A 147 -5.31 16.76 0.28
N ALA A 148 -5.68 15.48 0.19
CA ALA A 148 -5.44 14.61 -0.96
C ALA A 148 -6.68 13.74 -1.24
N GLU A 149 -6.94 13.42 -2.50
CA GLU A 149 -8.12 12.64 -2.93
C GLU A 149 -7.87 11.12 -2.93
N GLY A 150 -6.62 10.71 -2.70
CA GLY A 150 -6.27 9.30 -2.66
C GLY A 150 -4.78 9.06 -2.65
N VAL A 151 -4.42 7.79 -2.80
CA VAL A 151 -3.04 7.35 -2.95
C VAL A 151 -2.90 6.41 -4.14
N ARG A 152 -1.77 6.53 -4.84
CA ARG A 152 -1.35 5.62 -5.90
C ARG A 152 -0.22 4.74 -5.40
N VAL A 153 -0.49 3.45 -5.28
CA VAL A 153 0.50 2.45 -4.85
C VAL A 153 1.23 1.92 -6.07
N HIS A 154 2.54 2.18 -6.14
CA HIS A 154 3.42 1.60 -7.13
C HIS A 154 4.03 0.32 -6.57
N TYR A 155 3.92 -0.79 -7.31
CA TYR A 155 4.44 -2.08 -6.85
C TYR A 155 5.03 -2.91 -7.99
N THR A 156 5.91 -3.83 -7.61
CA THR A 156 6.53 -4.80 -8.50
C THR A 156 6.03 -6.21 -8.17
N SER A 157 5.58 -6.96 -9.19
CA SER A 157 5.13 -8.34 -9.09
C SER A 157 5.64 -9.14 -10.28
N ALA A 158 6.28 -10.29 -10.03
CA ALA A 158 6.98 -11.10 -11.05
C ALA A 158 7.89 -10.27 -11.99
N GLY A 159 8.61 -9.28 -11.44
CA GLY A 159 9.51 -8.39 -12.17
C GLY A 159 8.82 -7.30 -12.98
N ARG A 160 7.48 -7.20 -12.95
CA ARG A 160 6.71 -6.17 -13.64
C ARG A 160 6.25 -5.09 -12.67
N ARG A 161 6.43 -3.83 -13.07
CA ARG A 161 5.90 -2.66 -12.35
C ARG A 161 4.42 -2.47 -12.68
N ARG A 162 3.64 -2.16 -11.66
CA ARG A 162 2.19 -1.98 -11.70
C ARG A 162 1.79 -0.84 -10.77
N THR A 163 0.56 -0.38 -10.92
CA THR A 163 -0.07 0.60 -10.02
C THR A 163 -1.45 0.13 -9.62
N VAL A 164 -1.87 0.52 -8.43
CA VAL A 164 -3.28 0.48 -8.00
C VAL A 164 -3.58 1.79 -7.28
N ASP A 165 -4.71 2.38 -7.63
CA ASP A 165 -5.18 3.64 -7.03
C ASP A 165 -6.17 3.31 -5.92
N PHE A 166 -6.16 4.14 -4.88
CA PHE A 166 -7.06 4.03 -3.74
C PHE A 166 -7.70 5.38 -3.46
N ALA A 167 -9.02 5.46 -3.66
CA ALA A 167 -9.81 6.63 -3.34
C ALA A 167 -9.92 6.80 -1.83
N LEU A 168 -9.02 7.61 -1.28
CA LEU A 168 -8.89 7.93 0.14
C LEU A 168 -8.78 9.45 0.28
N ASP A 169 -9.93 10.10 0.51
CA ASP A 169 -10.00 11.54 0.73
C ASP A 169 -9.46 11.85 2.13
N VAL A 170 -8.23 12.36 2.23
CA VAL A 170 -7.60 12.72 3.51
C VAL A 170 -7.58 14.23 3.65
N ARG A 171 -8.13 14.75 4.75
CA ARG A 171 -8.09 16.17 5.13
C ARG A 171 -7.39 16.34 6.48
N LEU A 172 -6.35 17.15 6.49
CA LEU A 172 -5.65 17.57 7.71
C LEU A 172 -6.06 19.01 8.03
N CYS A 173 -7.11 19.17 8.84
CA CYS A 173 -7.73 20.46 9.09
C CYS A 173 -6.80 21.36 9.92
N ALA A 174 -6.76 22.65 9.59
CA ALA A 174 -6.05 23.63 10.40
C ALA A 174 -6.69 23.81 11.79
N PRO A 175 -5.91 24.22 12.81
CA PRO A 175 -6.46 24.56 14.11
C PRO A 175 -7.60 25.58 14.01
N GLY A 176 -8.77 25.21 14.53
CA GLY A 176 -9.98 26.04 14.47
C GLY A 176 -10.62 26.18 13.09
N ASP A 177 -10.16 25.44 12.07
CA ASP A 177 -10.80 25.41 10.77
C ASP A 177 -12.04 24.53 10.78
N MET A 178 -13.14 25.14 11.22
CA MET A 178 -14.49 24.61 11.13
C MET A 178 -15.20 25.10 9.85
N SER A 179 -14.48 25.77 8.94
CA SER A 179 -15.08 26.51 7.83
C SER A 179 -15.58 25.62 6.69
N THR A 180 -15.12 24.36 6.64
CA THR A 180 -15.64 23.36 5.71
C THR A 180 -16.54 22.39 6.46
N GLU A 181 -17.67 22.04 5.85
CA GLU A 181 -18.58 21.01 6.34
C GLU A 181 -17.84 19.70 6.61
N GLN A 182 -16.82 19.38 5.80
CA GLN A 182 -15.97 18.20 5.96
C GLN A 182 -15.06 18.22 7.19
N CYS A 183 -14.58 19.38 7.65
CA CYS A 183 -13.88 19.49 8.93
C CYS A 183 -14.84 19.57 10.13
N ARG A 184 -16.13 19.83 9.87
CA ARG A 184 -17.18 19.98 10.89
C ARG A 184 -17.95 18.68 11.17
N GLU A 185 -18.33 17.93 10.13
CA GLU A 185 -19.28 16.80 10.20
C GLU A 185 -18.80 15.61 11.03
N MET A 186 -17.49 15.38 11.16
CA MET A 186 -17.01 14.27 11.99
C MET A 186 -17.27 14.45 13.49
N TYR A 187 -17.64 15.65 13.96
CA TYR A 187 -17.96 15.87 15.38
C TYR A 187 -19.44 15.65 15.72
N GLU A 188 -20.33 15.58 14.74
CA GLU A 188 -21.79 15.62 14.96
C GLU A 188 -22.50 14.26 14.77
N SER A 189 -21.78 13.19 14.40
CA SER A 189 -22.41 11.90 14.05
C SER A 189 -22.54 10.87 15.19
N ASP A 190 -22.22 11.22 16.44
CA ASP A 190 -22.26 10.31 17.61
C ASP A 190 -23.24 10.72 18.73
N GLU A 191 -24.24 11.60 18.47
CA GLU A 191 -25.33 11.92 19.42
C GLU A 191 -26.66 11.22 19.10
#